data_AF-A0A1L9SJA4-F1
#
_entry.id   AF-A0A1L9SJA4-F1
#
_cell.length_a   1.000
_cell.length_b   1.000
_cell.length_c   1.000
_cell.angle_alpha   90.00
_cell.angle_beta   90.00
_cell.angle_gamma   90.00
#
_symmetry.space_group_name_H-M   'P 1'
#
loop_
_entity.id
_entity.type
_entity.pdbx_description
1 polymer ?
#
loop_
_entity_poly.entity_id
_entity_poly.type
_entity_poly.pdbx_seq_one_letter_code
_entity_poly.pdbx_strand_id
1 'polypeptide(L)'
;MNQRPSLRRSNTLKRLSSWFLSWKPDVQYNPLGDVHTVLDSLSERETATAIDTATAIETATAIDTATAIDTTKTATVTVTETDSQTDEIQNQTDTQTQPKTQKPQPIYACQACQIADRLGQDDRQDGEDTFIFRLNPLRVALFRRSASVRTYQNHLGTVSGSVDSSDPSPLACAWREIHEETSLTATSLTLWRTGKPFTFTDPSVDREWTVHPFAFLFDPDRQAIRIDWEHDSWDWYDPKTCMDNPAAGKIVPRLQDSLHRVWFEATLPGEASAALSTGLKRLSTDRSSGSRELTTIALAIFRDVLSHGEGMDWSDIRMVAWHIWKNGRENMGAAIVNALMAVLDDMSGSNNDTNENLLVVDRHLARRKEMPIIIRIQETFKTYLQPILKEDATDPTIISLLTLSASSTIRDCIASLTALCSSLDVRILESRPLCEGASLASSILGQFEAQGQKESLKITLYTDAAAATAAQGIHLLLLGADGISPSGVCNKIGSLPAVLGTKLVAPRARILVLSEMEKVAGLDSTPTEENEPDEVTRCWRSEGIDMGIIDREMRNKEDSTDIVQVRNPYFESVPLHLIDALICEQGVLHPDALRDRSRRVAQQMDRLFGDL
;
A
#
# COMPACT_ATOMS: atom_id res chain seq x y z
N MET A 1 -0.62 28.36 62.27
CA MET A 1 0.21 29.56 62.52
C MET A 1 1.03 29.84 61.27
N ASN A 2 1.24 31.13 60.94
CA ASN A 2 2.15 31.78 59.95
C ASN A 2 3.29 30.94 59.30
N GLN A 3 3.81 31.23 58.09
CA GLN A 3 3.52 32.21 57.02
C GLN A 3 4.24 31.80 55.71
N ARG A 4 3.92 32.43 54.56
CA ARG A 4 4.66 32.31 53.26
C ARG A 4 5.87 33.28 53.22
N PRO A 5 6.80 33.21 52.23
CA PRO A 5 6.61 33.79 50.86
C PRO A 5 7.35 32.97 49.74
N SER A 6 7.51 33.39 48.47
CA SER A 6 6.61 33.97 47.45
C SER A 6 7.38 33.97 46.11
N LEU A 7 6.75 33.71 44.96
CA LEU A 7 7.38 33.99 43.65
C LEU A 7 6.34 34.46 42.62
N ARG A 8 6.71 35.48 41.84
CA ARG A 8 5.81 36.25 40.97
C ARG A 8 5.64 35.59 39.59
N ARG A 9 4.46 35.70 39.00
CA ARG A 9 4.26 35.71 37.53
C ARG A 9 3.49 36.99 37.14
N SER A 10 3.84 37.56 36.00
CA SER A 10 3.27 38.82 35.50
C SER A 10 1.98 38.57 34.70
N ASN A 11 1.07 39.55 34.71
CA ASN A 11 -0.21 39.51 34.02
C ASN A 11 -0.14 40.22 32.66
N THR A 12 -0.53 39.54 31.57
CA THR A 12 -1.12 40.22 30.40
C THR A 12 -2.12 39.29 29.70
N LEU A 13 -3.42 39.41 30.02
CA LEU A 13 -4.56 38.98 29.17
C LEU A 13 -5.89 39.34 29.87
N LYS A 14 -6.46 40.50 29.55
CA LYS A 14 -7.86 40.89 29.87
C LYS A 14 -8.35 41.91 28.84
N ARG A 15 -9.21 41.45 27.92
CA ARG A 15 -10.08 42.15 26.94
C ARG A 15 -10.19 41.22 25.70
N LEU A 16 -11.35 40.87 25.16
CA LEU A 16 -12.74 41.27 25.42
C LEU A 16 -13.66 40.03 25.40
N SER A 17 -14.65 40.00 26.29
CA SER A 17 -15.77 39.05 26.27
C SER A 17 -17.09 39.82 26.19
N SER A 18 -17.65 39.96 24.99
CA SER A 18 -19.00 40.47 24.77
C SER A 18 -19.49 40.10 23.38
N TRP A 19 -20.80 39.80 23.25
CA TRP A 19 -21.57 39.46 22.04
C TRP A 19 -21.82 37.95 21.80
N PHE A 20 -22.57 37.36 22.72
CA PHE A 20 -23.48 36.25 22.45
C PHE A 20 -24.82 36.61 23.10
N LEU A 21 -25.85 36.94 22.29
CA LEU A 21 -27.30 36.91 22.59
C LEU A 21 -28.10 37.75 21.57
N SER A 22 -28.46 37.16 20.43
CA SER A 22 -29.82 37.23 19.87
C SER A 22 -29.93 36.52 18.52
N TRP A 23 -30.56 35.35 18.49
CA TRP A 23 -31.66 35.07 17.55
C TRP A 23 -32.43 33.82 18.01
N LYS A 24 -33.73 33.80 17.75
CA LYS A 24 -34.64 32.69 18.12
C LYS A 24 -34.86 31.77 16.91
N PRO A 25 -35.19 30.49 17.14
CA PRO A 25 -35.74 29.63 16.09
C PRO A 25 -37.20 30.00 15.80
N ASP A 26 -37.65 29.81 14.56
CA ASP A 26 -39.03 29.41 14.16
C ASP A 26 -39.24 29.61 12.65
N VAL A 27 -38.95 28.58 11.83
CA VAL A 27 -39.66 28.33 10.55
C VAL A 27 -39.71 26.81 10.33
N GLN A 28 -40.91 26.23 10.33
CA GLN A 28 -41.15 24.87 9.83
C GLN A 28 -41.22 24.90 8.31
N TYR A 29 -40.63 23.91 7.62
CA TYR A 29 -40.69 23.82 6.16
C TYR A 29 -40.95 22.40 5.66
N ASN A 30 -42.19 22.13 5.21
CA ASN A 30 -42.60 21.17 4.17
C ASN A 30 -44.15 21.26 4.02
N PRO A 31 -44.78 20.76 2.92
CA PRO A 31 -44.18 20.15 1.71
C PRO A 31 -44.82 20.59 0.37
N LEU A 32 -44.30 20.00 -0.73
CA LEU A 32 -44.90 19.85 -2.08
C LEU A 32 -45.02 21.11 -2.98
N GLY A 33 -44.47 21.01 -4.20
CA GLY A 33 -44.61 21.98 -5.28
C GLY A 33 -43.62 21.74 -6.43
N ASP A 34 -44.03 20.94 -7.42
CA ASP A 34 -43.23 20.59 -8.60
C ASP A 34 -42.97 21.76 -9.58
N VAL A 35 -42.04 21.48 -10.52
CA VAL A 35 -42.02 21.85 -11.95
C VAL A 35 -40.80 22.69 -12.41
N HIS A 36 -40.22 22.17 -13.50
CA HIS A 36 -39.12 22.63 -14.35
C HIS A 36 -39.17 24.08 -14.89
N THR A 37 -38.02 24.48 -15.45
CA THR A 37 -37.79 25.57 -16.45
C THR A 37 -37.94 27.01 -15.92
N VAL A 38 -37.18 28.03 -16.33
CA VAL A 38 -36.52 28.36 -17.62
C VAL A 38 -35.16 29.07 -17.38
N LEU A 39 -34.20 28.92 -18.31
CA LEU A 39 -33.05 29.84 -18.47
C LEU A 39 -33.50 31.07 -19.29
N ASP A 40 -33.43 32.28 -18.72
CA ASP A 40 -33.07 33.57 -19.37
C ASP A 40 -33.54 34.77 -18.53
N SER A 41 -33.05 35.96 -18.86
CA SER A 41 -33.27 37.28 -18.21
C SER A 41 -32.46 37.48 -16.90
N LEU A 42 -31.75 38.60 -16.67
CA LEU A 42 -31.56 39.83 -17.45
C LEU A 42 -30.16 40.43 -17.22
N SER A 43 -29.62 41.07 -18.24
CA SER A 43 -28.52 42.03 -18.14
C SER A 43 -29.02 43.42 -17.68
N GLU A 44 -28.06 44.29 -17.34
CA GLU A 44 -28.15 45.74 -17.12
C GLU A 44 -28.36 46.26 -15.69
N ARG A 45 -27.77 47.46 -15.46
CA ARG A 45 -27.63 48.25 -14.23
C ARG A 45 -26.52 47.75 -13.29
N GLU A 46 -25.52 48.55 -12.90
CA GLU A 46 -25.34 50.02 -13.00
C GLU A 46 -23.86 50.40 -13.14
N THR A 47 -23.58 51.46 -13.91
CA THR A 47 -22.30 52.19 -13.90
C THR A 47 -22.56 53.69 -13.88
N ALA A 48 -22.16 54.41 -12.82
CA ALA A 48 -21.76 55.81 -12.89
C ALA A 48 -21.18 56.34 -11.57
N THR A 49 -19.87 56.58 -11.53
CA THR A 49 -19.33 57.83 -10.97
C THR A 49 -17.96 58.10 -11.60
N ALA A 50 -17.75 59.32 -12.06
CA ALA A 50 -16.57 59.71 -12.84
C ALA A 50 -15.44 60.27 -11.96
N ILE A 51 -14.22 60.37 -12.50
CA ILE A 51 -13.52 61.65 -12.70
C ILE A 51 -12.27 61.47 -13.59
N ASP A 52 -12.16 62.39 -14.54
CA ASP A 52 -11.06 62.72 -15.45
C ASP A 52 -9.62 62.50 -14.96
N THR A 53 -8.75 62.01 -15.87
CA THR A 53 -7.67 62.85 -16.44
C THR A 53 -7.02 62.16 -17.64
N ALA A 54 -6.90 62.89 -18.75
CA ALA A 54 -6.26 62.41 -19.98
C ALA A 54 -4.94 63.14 -20.26
N THR A 55 -3.96 62.43 -20.82
CA THR A 55 -3.00 63.02 -21.78
C THR A 55 -2.43 61.91 -22.68
N ALA A 56 -2.40 62.16 -23.99
CA ALA A 56 -1.85 61.24 -24.99
C ALA A 56 -0.49 61.74 -25.50
N ILE A 57 0.38 60.83 -25.93
CA ILE A 57 1.46 61.11 -26.89
C ILE A 57 1.48 59.99 -27.92
N GLU A 58 1.35 60.36 -29.20
CA GLU A 58 1.56 59.49 -30.35
C GLU A 58 3.06 59.42 -30.69
N THR A 59 3.52 58.33 -31.29
CA THR A 59 4.17 58.38 -32.62
C THR A 59 4.37 56.98 -33.21
N ALA A 60 4.26 56.91 -34.54
CA ALA A 60 4.42 55.68 -35.31
C ALA A 60 5.76 55.66 -36.07
N THR A 61 6.20 54.48 -36.48
CA THR A 61 6.91 54.31 -37.76
C THR A 61 6.73 52.88 -38.27
N ALA A 62 6.46 52.77 -39.58
CA ALA A 62 6.39 51.53 -40.33
C ALA A 62 7.50 51.50 -41.40
N ILE A 63 7.42 50.53 -42.33
CA ILE A 63 8.27 50.22 -43.51
C ILE A 63 9.19 49.02 -43.19
N ASP A 64 9.01 47.86 -43.83
CA ASP A 64 9.48 47.66 -45.22
C ASP A 64 8.70 46.60 -46.05
N THR A 65 8.64 46.75 -47.38
CA THR A 65 8.08 45.76 -48.34
C THR A 65 8.57 45.98 -49.78
N ALA A 66 9.26 44.98 -50.36
CA ALA A 66 9.46 44.75 -51.81
C ALA A 66 10.10 43.34 -52.02
N THR A 67 9.42 42.33 -52.60
CA THR A 67 9.49 41.87 -54.03
C THR A 67 10.89 41.70 -54.63
N ALA A 68 11.28 40.65 -55.38
CA ALA A 68 10.71 39.34 -55.78
C ALA A 68 11.89 38.45 -56.32
N ILE A 69 11.82 37.13 -56.56
CA ILE A 69 11.39 36.47 -57.82
C ILE A 69 11.53 34.91 -57.67
N ASP A 70 10.49 34.20 -58.11
CA ASP A 70 10.39 32.86 -58.76
C ASP A 70 11.50 31.78 -58.67
N THR A 71 11.13 30.53 -58.29
CA THR A 71 11.15 29.35 -59.21
C THR A 71 10.57 28.04 -58.61
N THR A 72 9.45 27.59 -59.19
CA THR A 72 9.07 26.18 -59.50
C THR A 72 9.24 25.04 -58.47
N LYS A 73 8.13 24.45 -57.98
CA LYS A 73 7.52 23.17 -58.47
C LYS A 73 6.58 22.54 -57.43
N THR A 74 5.28 22.53 -57.72
CA THR A 74 4.26 21.73 -57.02
C THR A 74 3.96 20.45 -57.80
N ALA A 75 3.77 19.34 -57.09
CA ALA A 75 3.24 18.09 -57.64
C ALA A 75 1.92 17.76 -56.93
N THR A 76 0.84 17.68 -57.70
CA THR A 76 -0.49 17.30 -57.22
C THR A 76 -0.86 15.98 -57.89
N VAL A 77 -1.20 14.94 -57.14
CA VAL A 77 -1.58 13.63 -57.69
C VAL A 77 -3.09 13.47 -57.61
N THR A 78 -3.75 13.60 -58.76
CA THR A 78 -5.12 13.14 -58.99
C THR A 78 -5.11 11.65 -59.32
N VAL A 79 -6.03 10.88 -58.73
CA VAL A 79 -6.29 9.48 -59.10
C VAL A 79 -7.40 9.44 -60.15
N THR A 80 -7.19 8.65 -61.21
CA THR A 80 -8.17 8.37 -62.26
C THR A 80 -8.44 6.87 -62.33
N GLU A 81 -9.70 6.50 -62.56
CA GLU A 81 -10.19 5.12 -62.69
C GLU A 81 -9.81 4.48 -64.02
N THR A 82 -9.72 3.14 -64.03
CA THR A 82 -10.06 2.29 -65.19
C THR A 82 -10.53 0.90 -64.71
N ASP A 83 -11.80 0.58 -64.94
CA ASP A 83 -12.34 -0.65 -65.57
C ASP A 83 -11.36 -1.84 -65.69
N SER A 84 -11.66 -3.12 -65.41
CA SER A 84 -12.87 -3.97 -65.50
C SER A 84 -12.37 -5.44 -65.34
N GLN A 85 -13.09 -6.56 -65.32
CA GLN A 85 -14.50 -6.93 -65.58
C GLN A 85 -14.75 -8.37 -65.01
N THR A 86 -15.99 -8.68 -64.55
CA THR A 86 -16.71 -10.00 -64.59
C THR A 86 -16.02 -11.29 -64.03
N ASP A 87 -16.64 -12.23 -63.29
CA ASP A 87 -18.04 -12.74 -63.16
C ASP A 87 -18.19 -13.54 -61.82
N GLU A 88 -19.32 -14.08 -61.33
CA GLU A 88 -20.76 -14.12 -61.68
C GLU A 88 -21.62 -14.28 -60.38
N ILE A 89 -22.89 -13.84 -60.39
CA ILE A 89 -24.16 -14.47 -59.88
C ILE A 89 -24.05 -15.52 -58.71
N GLN A 90 -24.73 -15.44 -57.54
CA GLN A 90 -26.18 -15.22 -57.26
C GLN A 90 -26.49 -14.52 -55.92
N ASN A 91 -27.53 -13.68 -55.94
CA ASN A 91 -28.25 -13.17 -54.77
C ASN A 91 -29.42 -14.10 -54.43
N GLN A 92 -29.69 -14.34 -53.14
CA GLN A 92 -31.07 -14.38 -52.63
C GLN A 92 -31.15 -14.02 -51.13
N THR A 93 -32.09 -13.10 -50.88
CA THR A 93 -32.71 -12.67 -49.61
C THR A 93 -32.83 -13.77 -48.54
N ASP A 94 -32.78 -13.49 -47.23
CA ASP A 94 -33.79 -12.64 -46.58
C ASP A 94 -33.51 -12.22 -45.10
N THR A 95 -34.28 -11.21 -44.68
CA THR A 95 -34.64 -10.82 -43.29
C THR A 95 -33.59 -10.35 -42.26
N GLN A 96 -33.97 -9.27 -41.57
CA GLN A 96 -33.25 -8.60 -40.48
C GLN A 96 -33.41 -9.32 -39.14
N THR A 97 -32.35 -9.37 -38.32
CA THR A 97 -32.45 -9.22 -36.86
C THR A 97 -31.21 -8.48 -36.33
N GLN A 98 -31.41 -7.37 -35.61
CA GLN A 98 -30.32 -6.65 -34.94
C GLN A 98 -29.92 -7.36 -33.63
N PRO A 99 -28.63 -7.66 -33.41
CA PRO A 99 -28.12 -7.89 -32.06
C PRO A 99 -27.80 -6.55 -31.36
N LYS A 100 -28.13 -6.48 -30.07
CA LYS A 100 -27.98 -5.29 -29.23
C LYS A 100 -26.51 -4.90 -29.03
N THR A 101 -26.24 -3.60 -28.91
CA THR A 101 -24.93 -3.02 -28.60
C THR A 101 -24.32 -3.60 -27.32
N GLN A 102 -23.24 -4.37 -27.45
CA GLN A 102 -22.37 -4.76 -26.33
C GLN A 102 -21.54 -3.54 -25.86
N LYS A 103 -21.47 -3.33 -24.54
CA LYS A 103 -20.49 -2.42 -23.94
C LYS A 103 -19.09 -3.07 -24.02
N PRO A 104 -18.01 -2.30 -24.26
CA PRO A 104 -16.67 -2.85 -24.30
C PRO A 104 -16.22 -3.34 -22.91
N GLN A 105 -15.63 -4.53 -22.85
CA GLN A 105 -14.93 -5.01 -21.66
C GLN A 105 -13.44 -4.64 -21.70
N PRO A 106 -12.80 -4.37 -20.55
CA PRO A 106 -11.37 -4.09 -20.49
C PRO A 106 -10.56 -5.37 -20.69
N ILE A 107 -9.71 -5.39 -21.72
CA ILE A 107 -8.84 -6.53 -22.04
C ILE A 107 -7.53 -6.42 -21.27
N TYR A 108 -7.45 -7.04 -20.08
CA TYR A 108 -6.19 -7.31 -19.38
C TYR A 108 -6.22 -8.68 -18.68
N ALA A 109 -6.47 -9.75 -19.45
CA ALA A 109 -6.14 -11.11 -19.02
C ALA A 109 -4.73 -11.47 -19.52
N CYS A 110 -3.84 -11.88 -18.61
CA CYS A 110 -2.50 -12.34 -18.98
C CYS A 110 -2.60 -13.62 -19.83
N GLN A 111 -1.90 -13.67 -20.97
CA GLN A 111 -1.88 -14.87 -21.83
C GLN A 111 -1.28 -16.12 -21.15
N ALA A 112 -0.61 -15.96 -20.00
CA ALA A 112 -0.18 -17.10 -19.18
C ALA A 112 -1.35 -17.84 -18.52
N CYS A 113 -2.41 -17.15 -18.09
CA CYS A 113 -3.59 -17.77 -17.48
C CYS A 113 -4.36 -18.63 -18.51
N GLN A 114 -4.49 -18.14 -19.75
CA GLN A 114 -5.25 -18.80 -20.81
C GLN A 114 -4.63 -20.11 -21.35
N ILE A 115 -3.40 -20.44 -20.93
CA ILE A 115 -2.72 -21.70 -21.28
C ILE A 115 -2.96 -22.78 -20.22
N ALA A 116 -3.26 -22.40 -18.97
CA ALA A 116 -3.64 -23.35 -17.92
C ALA A 116 -5.01 -23.99 -18.19
N ASP A 117 -6.00 -23.20 -18.64
CA ASP A 117 -7.39 -23.60 -18.91
C ASP A 117 -7.58 -24.72 -19.96
N ARG A 118 -6.52 -25.25 -20.58
CA ARG A 118 -6.59 -26.24 -21.67
C ARG A 118 -5.78 -27.52 -21.44
N LEU A 119 -5.19 -27.73 -20.26
CA LEU A 119 -4.38 -28.91 -19.95
C LEU A 119 -4.76 -29.53 -18.60
N GLY A 120 -5.93 -30.18 -18.57
CA GLY A 120 -6.43 -30.93 -17.41
C GLY A 120 -7.23 -30.05 -16.45
N GLN A 121 -8.37 -30.56 -15.98
CA GLN A 121 -8.99 -30.03 -14.76
C GLN A 121 -8.14 -30.55 -13.60
N ASP A 122 -7.42 -29.65 -12.94
CA ASP A 122 -6.73 -29.97 -11.68
C ASP A 122 -7.84 -30.20 -10.64
N ASP A 123 -7.96 -31.41 -10.06
CA ASP A 123 -9.00 -31.74 -9.07
C ASP A 123 -8.84 -30.99 -7.72
N ARG A 124 -7.82 -30.14 -7.64
CA ARG A 124 -7.54 -29.24 -6.52
C ARG A 124 -8.71 -28.30 -6.24
N GLN A 125 -9.02 -28.13 -4.96
CA GLN A 125 -9.87 -27.04 -4.50
C GLN A 125 -9.19 -26.25 -3.39
N ASP A 126 -9.23 -24.93 -3.53
CA ASP A 126 -8.81 -24.01 -2.47
C ASP A 126 -9.98 -23.81 -1.49
N GLY A 127 -9.67 -23.88 -0.20
CA GLY A 127 -10.58 -23.59 0.91
C GLY A 127 -9.92 -22.69 1.95
N GLU A 128 -10.72 -22.13 2.84
CA GLU A 128 -10.26 -21.27 3.93
C GLU A 128 -10.69 -21.84 5.29
N ASP A 129 -9.87 -21.65 6.33
CA ASP A 129 -10.20 -22.00 7.71
C ASP A 129 -10.06 -20.75 8.59
N THR A 130 -11.18 -20.19 9.04
CA THR A 130 -11.20 -18.96 9.84
C THR A 130 -11.43 -19.21 11.34
N PHE A 131 -10.41 -18.87 12.12
CA PHE A 131 -10.45 -18.87 13.58
C PHE A 131 -10.81 -17.49 14.13
N ILE A 132 -11.88 -17.43 14.94
CA ILE A 132 -12.27 -16.21 15.65
C ILE A 132 -11.72 -16.30 17.08
N PHE A 133 -10.80 -15.41 17.42
CA PHE A 133 -10.17 -15.33 18.75
C PHE A 133 -10.69 -14.14 19.55
N ARG A 134 -10.79 -14.30 20.87
CA ARG A 134 -10.84 -13.17 21.81
C ARG A 134 -9.65 -13.21 22.75
N LEU A 135 -9.24 -12.03 23.24
CA LEU A 135 -8.18 -11.88 24.22
C LEU A 135 -8.75 -11.72 25.64
N ASN A 136 -7.92 -11.97 26.65
CA ASN A 136 -8.19 -11.71 28.07
C ASN A 136 -9.47 -12.39 28.66
N PRO A 137 -9.52 -13.74 28.78
CA PRO A 137 -8.46 -14.71 28.45
C PRO A 137 -8.45 -15.08 26.96
N LEU A 138 -7.30 -15.55 26.47
CA LEU A 138 -7.20 -16.08 25.12
C LEU A 138 -8.17 -17.27 24.95
N ARG A 139 -9.09 -17.16 24.00
CA ARG A 139 -10.06 -18.19 23.63
C ARG A 139 -10.28 -18.17 22.13
N VAL A 140 -10.63 -19.33 21.57
CA VAL A 140 -11.02 -19.50 20.17
C VAL A 140 -12.47 -19.97 20.10
N ALA A 141 -13.27 -19.42 19.19
CA ALA A 141 -14.62 -19.89 18.93
C ALA A 141 -14.56 -21.16 18.05
N LEU A 142 -15.28 -22.21 18.44
CA LEU A 142 -15.55 -23.35 17.57
C LEU A 142 -17.06 -23.55 17.44
N PHE A 143 -17.48 -23.95 16.25
CA PHE A 143 -18.86 -24.05 15.82
C PHE A 143 -19.22 -25.51 15.58
N ARG A 144 -20.37 -25.96 16.07
CA ARG A 144 -20.90 -27.30 15.85
C ARG A 144 -21.72 -27.28 14.57
N ARG A 145 -21.14 -27.83 13.50
CA ARG A 145 -21.79 -28.01 12.20
C ARG A 145 -23.12 -28.75 12.37
N SER A 146 -24.18 -28.26 11.75
CA SER A 146 -25.54 -28.76 11.90
C SER A 146 -25.74 -30.14 11.25
N ALA A 147 -26.93 -30.71 11.40
CA ALA A 147 -27.32 -31.89 10.63
C ALA A 147 -27.66 -31.57 9.16
N SER A 148 -27.79 -30.29 8.79
CA SER A 148 -28.22 -29.84 7.47
C SER A 148 -27.08 -29.73 6.45
N VAL A 149 -25.84 -29.56 6.92
CA VAL A 149 -24.66 -29.46 6.05
C VAL A 149 -24.30 -30.82 5.41
N ARG A 150 -23.56 -30.78 4.29
CA ARG A 150 -23.21 -32.00 3.52
C ARG A 150 -22.09 -32.83 4.16
N THR A 151 -21.13 -32.19 4.80
CA THR A 151 -19.89 -32.81 5.30
C THR A 151 -19.67 -32.52 6.79
N TYR A 152 -19.10 -33.49 7.50
CA TYR A 152 -18.73 -33.41 8.92
C TYR A 152 -19.85 -32.93 9.86
N GLN A 153 -21.09 -33.35 9.59
CA GLN A 153 -22.27 -33.08 10.43
C GLN A 153 -22.00 -33.36 11.92
N ASN A 154 -22.46 -32.49 12.81
CA ASN A 154 -22.26 -32.53 14.27
C ASN A 154 -20.79 -32.39 14.76
N HIS A 155 -19.81 -32.21 13.88
CA HIS A 155 -18.41 -32.00 14.27
C HIS A 155 -18.18 -30.53 14.66
N LEU A 156 -17.20 -30.30 15.53
CA LEU A 156 -16.70 -28.95 15.84
C LEU A 156 -15.70 -28.51 14.77
N GLY A 157 -15.85 -27.29 14.27
CA GLY A 157 -14.93 -26.67 13.32
C GLY A 157 -14.84 -25.16 13.50
N THR A 158 -14.14 -24.53 12.56
CA THR A 158 -14.10 -23.08 12.32
C THR A 158 -15.28 -22.62 11.47
N VAL A 159 -15.33 -21.31 11.19
CA VAL A 159 -15.91 -20.82 9.94
C VAL A 159 -15.03 -21.35 8.80
N SER A 160 -15.61 -21.95 7.77
CA SER A 160 -14.81 -22.46 6.64
C SER A 160 -15.59 -22.73 5.37
N GLY A 161 -15.07 -22.19 4.27
CA GLY A 161 -15.66 -22.29 2.95
C GLY A 161 -14.70 -22.71 1.84
N SER A 162 -15.26 -22.89 0.66
CA SER A 162 -14.50 -23.07 -0.59
C SER A 162 -14.31 -21.72 -1.26
N VAL A 163 -13.11 -21.44 -1.75
CA VAL A 163 -12.84 -20.20 -2.51
C VAL A 163 -13.54 -20.29 -3.87
N ASP A 164 -14.45 -19.37 -4.17
CA ASP A 164 -15.10 -19.28 -5.48
C ASP A 164 -14.22 -18.52 -6.48
N SER A 165 -14.38 -18.83 -7.77
CA SER A 165 -13.94 -18.00 -8.89
C SER A 165 -14.31 -16.51 -8.80
N SER A 166 -15.38 -16.15 -8.06
CA SER A 166 -15.75 -14.75 -7.80
C SER A 166 -15.00 -14.10 -6.64
N ASP A 167 -14.37 -14.87 -5.75
CA ASP A 167 -13.63 -14.34 -4.61
C ASP A 167 -12.26 -13.79 -5.08
N PRO A 168 -11.93 -12.50 -4.89
CA PRO A 168 -10.65 -11.94 -5.35
C PRO A 168 -9.40 -12.53 -4.67
N SER A 169 -9.56 -13.24 -3.55
CA SER A 169 -8.51 -13.94 -2.82
C SER A 169 -9.11 -14.87 -1.75
N PRO A 170 -8.35 -15.83 -1.19
CA PRO A 170 -8.81 -16.64 -0.06
C PRO A 170 -9.17 -15.81 1.18
N LEU A 171 -8.57 -14.63 1.40
CA LEU A 171 -8.95 -13.73 2.48
C LEU A 171 -10.31 -13.03 2.21
N ALA A 172 -10.67 -12.82 0.95
CA ALA A 172 -11.99 -12.31 0.60
C ALA A 172 -13.08 -13.38 0.79
N CYS A 173 -12.78 -14.65 0.45
CA CYS A 173 -13.59 -15.80 0.83
C CYS A 173 -13.80 -15.85 2.35
N ALA A 174 -12.74 -15.80 3.15
CA ALA A 174 -12.84 -15.76 4.61
C ALA A 174 -13.76 -14.64 5.13
N TRP A 175 -13.65 -13.41 4.61
CA TRP A 175 -14.57 -12.32 4.98
C TRP A 175 -16.02 -12.58 4.60
N ARG A 176 -16.28 -13.28 3.49
CA ARG A 176 -17.62 -13.67 3.03
C ARG A 176 -18.20 -14.76 3.94
N GLU A 177 -17.48 -15.86 4.15
CA GLU A 177 -17.91 -16.97 5.03
C GLU A 177 -18.15 -16.49 6.47
N ILE A 178 -17.28 -15.63 7.02
CA ILE A 178 -17.50 -14.97 8.33
C ILE A 178 -18.86 -14.26 8.36
N HIS A 179 -19.17 -13.49 7.31
CA HIS A 179 -20.39 -12.70 7.27
C HIS A 179 -21.63 -13.59 7.13
N GLU A 180 -21.55 -14.62 6.27
CA GLU A 180 -22.64 -15.56 6.01
C GLU A 180 -22.91 -16.45 7.23
N GLU A 181 -21.89 -17.08 7.81
CA GLU A 181 -22.02 -18.01 8.95
C GLU A 181 -22.22 -17.34 10.31
N THR A 182 -21.76 -16.10 10.53
CA THR A 182 -21.72 -15.46 11.87
C THR A 182 -22.32 -14.05 11.97
N SER A 183 -22.73 -13.46 10.85
CA SER A 183 -23.10 -12.04 10.65
C SER A 183 -22.00 -11.01 10.95
N LEU A 184 -20.82 -11.42 11.42
CA LEU A 184 -19.75 -10.51 11.80
C LEU A 184 -19.17 -9.77 10.58
N THR A 185 -18.48 -8.67 10.86
CA THR A 185 -17.91 -7.78 9.83
C THR A 185 -16.57 -7.21 10.31
N ALA A 186 -15.86 -6.51 9.42
CA ALA A 186 -14.66 -5.72 9.76
C ALA A 186 -14.92 -4.59 10.80
N THR A 187 -16.16 -4.42 11.26
CA THR A 187 -16.48 -3.51 12.36
C THR A 187 -16.12 -4.09 13.73
N SER A 188 -16.28 -5.41 13.91
CA SER A 188 -16.08 -6.18 15.15
C SER A 188 -14.94 -7.19 15.06
N LEU A 189 -14.29 -7.32 13.89
CA LEU A 189 -13.18 -8.22 13.63
C LEU A 189 -11.98 -7.47 13.04
N THR A 190 -10.78 -7.88 13.44
CA THR A 190 -9.53 -7.41 12.85
C THR A 190 -8.66 -8.62 12.50
N LEU A 191 -8.15 -8.70 11.27
CA LEU A 191 -7.22 -9.77 10.88
C LEU A 191 -5.98 -9.73 11.78
N TRP A 192 -5.69 -10.86 12.41
CA TRP A 192 -4.66 -11.00 13.44
C TRP A 192 -3.46 -11.82 12.99
N ARG A 193 -3.75 -12.93 12.31
CA ARG A 193 -2.76 -13.85 11.76
C ARG A 193 -3.25 -14.40 10.42
N THR A 194 -2.34 -14.52 9.46
CA THR A 194 -2.45 -15.44 8.34
C THR A 194 -1.56 -16.64 8.65
N GLY A 195 -2.08 -17.85 8.51
CA GLY A 195 -1.32 -19.09 8.62
C GLY A 195 -0.76 -19.53 7.28
N LYS A 196 0.34 -20.29 7.30
CA LYS A 196 0.98 -20.80 6.08
C LYS A 196 0.06 -21.85 5.43
N PRO A 197 -0.44 -21.62 4.19
CA PRO A 197 -1.30 -22.60 3.52
C PRO A 197 -0.62 -23.97 3.35
N PHE A 198 -1.44 -25.01 3.41
CA PHE A 198 -1.00 -26.41 3.30
C PHE A 198 -1.98 -27.22 2.45
N THR A 199 -1.46 -28.24 1.79
CA THR A 199 -2.23 -29.09 0.86
C THR A 199 -2.33 -30.52 1.40
N PHE A 200 -3.47 -31.17 1.21
CA PHE A 200 -3.65 -32.58 1.54
C PHE A 200 -4.72 -33.27 0.68
N THR A 201 -4.57 -34.58 0.47
CA THR A 201 -5.61 -35.40 -0.14
C THR A 201 -6.63 -35.85 0.91
N ASP A 202 -7.92 -35.71 0.63
CA ASP A 202 -9.02 -36.32 1.38
C ASP A 202 -9.59 -37.52 0.60
N PRO A 203 -9.27 -38.76 0.99
CA PRO A 203 -9.77 -39.97 0.34
C PRO A 203 -11.29 -40.19 0.52
N SER A 204 -11.95 -39.47 1.42
CA SER A 204 -13.40 -39.59 1.63
C SER A 204 -14.23 -38.89 0.55
N VAL A 205 -13.62 -37.93 -0.16
CA VAL A 205 -14.22 -37.19 -1.28
C VAL A 205 -13.38 -37.27 -2.56
N ASP A 206 -12.32 -38.11 -2.56
CA ASP A 206 -11.36 -38.34 -3.66
C ASP A 206 -10.78 -37.03 -4.24
N ARG A 207 -10.28 -36.14 -3.35
CA ARG A 207 -9.89 -34.77 -3.73
C ARG A 207 -8.64 -34.26 -3.04
N GLU A 208 -7.90 -33.38 -3.71
CA GLU A 208 -6.81 -32.60 -3.12
C GLU A 208 -7.31 -31.21 -2.70
N TRP A 209 -7.04 -30.82 -1.46
CA TRP A 209 -7.45 -29.54 -0.86
C TRP A 209 -6.23 -28.72 -0.50
N THR A 210 -6.22 -27.43 -0.86
CA THR A 210 -5.30 -26.44 -0.29
C THR A 210 -6.07 -25.56 0.67
N VAL A 211 -5.71 -25.59 1.95
CA VAL A 211 -6.38 -24.80 3.00
C VAL A 211 -5.56 -23.55 3.29
N HIS A 212 -6.25 -22.42 3.39
CA HIS A 212 -5.73 -21.10 3.74
C HIS A 212 -6.22 -20.68 5.13
N PRO A 213 -5.42 -20.88 6.20
CA PRO A 213 -5.87 -20.55 7.56
C PRO A 213 -5.75 -19.06 7.89
N PHE A 214 -6.78 -18.48 8.50
CA PHE A 214 -6.81 -17.11 8.99
C PHE A 214 -7.25 -17.04 10.45
N ALA A 215 -6.77 -16.05 11.19
CA ALA A 215 -7.28 -15.74 12.51
C ALA A 215 -7.62 -14.27 12.65
N PHE A 216 -8.76 -13.99 13.27
CA PHE A 216 -9.27 -12.64 13.54
C PHE A 216 -9.43 -12.41 15.04
N LEU A 217 -9.12 -11.20 15.51
CA LEU A 217 -9.48 -10.75 16.85
C LEU A 217 -10.89 -10.19 16.84
N PHE A 218 -11.72 -10.67 17.77
CA PHE A 218 -13.10 -10.27 17.99
C PHE A 218 -13.20 -9.22 19.10
N ASP A 219 -13.89 -8.12 18.79
CA ASP A 219 -14.30 -7.06 19.72
C ASP A 219 -15.77 -7.30 20.15
N PRO A 220 -16.02 -7.89 21.33
CA PRO A 220 -17.36 -8.26 21.78
C PRO A 220 -18.23 -7.05 22.14
N ASP A 221 -17.64 -5.86 22.32
CA ASP A 221 -18.38 -4.64 22.65
C ASP A 221 -19.05 -4.02 21.40
N ARG A 222 -18.75 -4.53 20.20
CA ARG A 222 -19.24 -3.99 18.92
C ARG A 222 -20.32 -4.82 18.25
N GLN A 223 -20.24 -6.15 18.32
CA GLN A 223 -21.20 -7.05 17.70
C GLN A 223 -21.21 -8.39 18.44
N ALA A 224 -22.34 -9.09 18.46
CA ALA A 224 -22.44 -10.47 18.93
C ALA A 224 -22.45 -11.45 17.76
N ILE A 225 -21.80 -12.59 17.91
CA ILE A 225 -21.88 -13.72 16.95
C ILE A 225 -23.33 -14.20 16.85
N ARG A 226 -23.87 -14.25 15.63
CA ARG A 226 -25.18 -14.83 15.32
C ARG A 226 -24.98 -15.88 14.25
N ILE A 227 -25.05 -17.15 14.65
CA ILE A 227 -24.90 -18.27 13.72
C ILE A 227 -26.11 -18.41 12.79
N ASP A 228 -25.85 -18.90 11.58
CA ASP A 228 -26.87 -19.22 10.59
C ASP A 228 -27.27 -20.72 10.63
N TRP A 229 -27.76 -21.29 9.53
CA TRP A 229 -28.23 -22.69 9.44
C TRP A 229 -27.07 -23.71 9.31
N GLU A 230 -25.84 -23.29 9.02
CA GLU A 230 -24.66 -24.17 8.95
C GLU A 230 -24.32 -24.77 10.32
N HIS A 231 -24.72 -24.13 11.43
CA HIS A 231 -24.34 -24.52 12.80
C HIS A 231 -25.52 -24.64 13.76
N ASP A 232 -25.48 -25.65 14.64
CA ASP A 232 -26.49 -25.82 15.70
C ASP A 232 -26.11 -25.07 17.00
N SER A 233 -24.82 -24.81 17.23
CA SER A 233 -24.30 -24.15 18.45
C SER A 233 -22.83 -23.75 18.29
N TRP A 234 -22.31 -22.88 19.15
CA TRP A 234 -20.90 -22.50 19.23
C TRP A 234 -20.49 -22.21 20.67
N ASP A 235 -19.19 -22.28 21.00
CA ASP A 235 -18.66 -21.92 22.33
C ASP A 235 -17.18 -21.47 22.27
N TRP A 236 -16.65 -20.93 23.38
CA TRP A 236 -15.28 -20.44 23.54
C TRP A 236 -14.35 -21.48 24.17
N TYR A 237 -13.51 -22.08 23.33
CA TYR A 237 -12.55 -23.10 23.73
C TYR A 237 -11.19 -22.50 24.12
N ASP A 238 -10.43 -23.22 24.94
CA ASP A 238 -9.01 -22.94 25.15
C ASP A 238 -8.24 -23.49 23.94
N PRO A 239 -7.55 -22.63 23.16
CA PRO A 239 -6.86 -23.08 21.96
C PRO A 239 -5.75 -24.10 22.26
N LYS A 240 -5.10 -24.06 23.44
CA LYS A 240 -4.11 -25.10 23.80
C LYS A 240 -4.76 -26.47 23.97
N THR A 241 -5.93 -26.52 24.60
CA THR A 241 -6.68 -27.78 24.73
C THR A 241 -7.10 -28.29 23.34
N CYS A 242 -7.48 -27.41 22.41
CA CYS A 242 -7.83 -27.81 21.04
C CYS A 242 -6.66 -28.42 20.27
N MET A 243 -5.44 -27.91 20.49
CA MET A 243 -4.20 -28.44 19.92
C MET A 243 -3.78 -29.77 20.56
N ASP A 244 -3.66 -29.81 21.90
CA ASP A 244 -3.04 -30.93 22.62
C ASP A 244 -3.94 -32.17 22.72
N ASN A 245 -5.25 -31.97 22.91
CA ASN A 245 -6.20 -33.05 23.14
C ASN A 245 -7.65 -32.60 22.85
N PRO A 246 -8.22 -32.94 21.68
CA PRO A 246 -9.61 -32.60 21.32
C PRO A 246 -10.64 -33.47 22.07
N ALA A 247 -10.59 -33.47 23.40
CA ALA A 247 -11.53 -34.13 24.29
C ALA A 247 -12.96 -33.53 24.26
N ALA A 248 -13.18 -32.48 23.48
CA ALA A 248 -14.45 -31.76 23.36
C ALA A 248 -15.46 -32.38 22.37
N GLY A 249 -15.07 -33.38 21.58
CA GLY A 249 -15.95 -34.10 20.66
C GLY A 249 -15.27 -34.45 19.34
N LYS A 250 -16.06 -34.85 18.34
CA LYS A 250 -15.54 -35.01 16.97
C LYS A 250 -15.23 -33.63 16.40
N ILE A 251 -14.02 -33.43 15.88
CA ILE A 251 -13.58 -32.20 15.19
C ILE A 251 -13.48 -32.45 13.68
N VAL A 252 -13.61 -31.40 12.87
CA VAL A 252 -13.35 -31.49 11.42
C VAL A 252 -11.89 -31.90 11.16
N PRO A 253 -11.59 -32.59 10.04
CA PRO A 253 -10.21 -32.99 9.71
C PRO A 253 -9.28 -31.78 9.63
N ARG A 254 -8.02 -31.97 10.00
CA ARG A 254 -6.93 -30.96 9.92
C ARG A 254 -7.15 -29.64 10.68
N LEU A 255 -8.22 -29.50 11.48
CA LEU A 255 -8.46 -28.33 12.34
C LEU A 255 -7.25 -27.97 13.21
N GLN A 256 -6.55 -28.97 13.74
CA GLN A 256 -5.35 -28.78 14.55
C GLN A 256 -4.18 -28.23 13.73
N ASP A 257 -3.99 -28.71 12.50
CA ASP A 257 -2.99 -28.16 11.57
C ASP A 257 -3.28 -26.69 11.29
N SER A 258 -4.50 -26.35 10.88
CA SER A 258 -4.92 -24.97 10.61
C SER A 258 -4.77 -24.06 11.83
N LEU A 259 -5.08 -24.57 13.04
CA LEU A 259 -4.87 -23.84 14.29
C LEU A 259 -3.38 -23.60 14.58
N HIS A 260 -2.51 -24.60 14.37
CA HIS A 260 -1.06 -24.44 14.46
C HIS A 260 -0.52 -23.44 13.43
N ARG A 261 -1.09 -23.40 12.21
CA ARG A 261 -0.68 -22.41 11.19
C ARG A 261 -1.00 -20.98 11.61
N VAL A 262 -2.12 -20.71 12.26
CA VAL A 262 -2.47 -19.33 12.66
C VAL A 262 -1.85 -18.93 14.00
N TRP A 263 -1.62 -19.88 14.92
CA TRP A 263 -1.10 -19.60 16.26
C TRP A 263 0.17 -20.43 16.57
N PHE A 264 1.13 -20.37 15.64
CA PHE A 264 2.42 -21.07 15.75
C PHE A 264 3.21 -20.70 17.02
N GLU A 265 2.96 -19.53 17.63
CA GLU A 265 3.59 -19.20 18.92
C GLU A 265 3.29 -20.24 20.02
N ALA A 266 2.25 -21.06 19.89
CA ALA A 266 1.88 -22.05 20.89
C ALA A 266 2.57 -23.42 20.76
N THR A 267 3.24 -23.71 19.63
CA THR A 267 4.09 -24.90 19.48
C THR A 267 5.54 -24.66 19.95
N LEU A 268 5.92 -23.39 20.17
CA LEU A 268 7.26 -22.99 20.59
C LEU A 268 7.50 -23.13 22.11
N PRO A 269 8.76 -23.31 22.55
CA PRO A 269 9.16 -23.17 23.96
C PRO A 269 8.69 -21.84 24.57
N GLY A 270 8.37 -21.84 25.87
CA GLY A 270 7.63 -20.73 26.51
C GLY A 270 8.25 -19.34 26.36
N GLU A 271 9.57 -19.22 26.40
CA GLU A 271 10.27 -17.93 26.21
C GLU A 271 10.31 -17.53 24.72
N ALA A 272 10.55 -18.48 23.81
CA ALA A 272 10.49 -18.26 22.36
C ALA A 272 9.08 -17.84 21.88
N SER A 273 8.04 -18.45 22.45
CA SER A 273 6.63 -18.09 22.27
C SER A 273 6.36 -16.62 22.64
N ALA A 274 6.88 -16.18 23.78
CA ALA A 274 6.75 -14.81 24.27
C ALA A 274 7.55 -13.81 23.42
N ALA A 275 8.77 -14.17 23.00
CA ALA A 275 9.62 -13.39 22.10
C ALA A 275 8.93 -13.17 20.74
N LEU A 276 8.40 -14.24 20.12
CA LEU A 276 7.70 -14.14 18.83
C LEU A 276 6.42 -13.31 18.96
N SER A 277 5.57 -13.59 19.96
CA SER A 277 4.33 -12.84 20.21
C SER A 277 4.59 -11.33 20.40
N THR A 278 5.61 -10.98 21.19
CA THR A 278 6.00 -9.60 21.47
C THR A 278 6.60 -8.92 20.24
N GLY A 279 7.46 -9.63 19.51
CA GLY A 279 8.09 -9.16 18.28
C GLY A 279 7.09 -8.88 17.17
N LEU A 280 6.14 -9.80 16.92
CA LEU A 280 5.07 -9.63 15.94
C LEU A 280 4.20 -8.42 16.30
N LYS A 281 3.82 -8.26 17.57
CA LYS A 281 3.08 -7.07 18.04
C LYS A 281 3.86 -5.77 17.83
N ARG A 282 5.18 -5.78 18.05
CA ARG A 282 6.05 -4.62 17.81
C ARG A 282 6.10 -4.25 16.32
N LEU A 283 6.33 -5.22 15.43
CA LEU A 283 6.40 -4.98 13.99
C LEU A 283 5.06 -4.48 13.43
N SER A 284 3.95 -5.08 13.83
CA SER A 284 2.62 -4.76 13.29
C SER A 284 2.07 -3.42 13.76
N THR A 285 2.55 -2.91 14.90
CA THR A 285 2.14 -1.61 15.46
C THR A 285 3.13 -0.47 15.18
N ASP A 286 4.34 -0.75 14.68
CA ASP A 286 5.28 0.30 14.28
C ASP A 286 4.76 1.04 13.03
N ARG A 287 4.65 2.37 13.15
CA ARG A 287 4.27 3.32 12.10
C ARG A 287 5.31 4.44 11.94
N SER A 288 6.41 4.38 12.69
CA SER A 288 7.48 5.37 12.73
C SER A 288 8.74 4.92 11.99
N SER A 289 9.02 3.62 11.98
CA SER A 289 10.23 3.05 11.39
C SER A 289 10.09 2.83 9.87
N GLY A 290 11.14 3.20 9.13
CA GLY A 290 11.24 2.92 7.69
C GLY A 290 11.60 1.45 7.40
N SER A 291 11.48 1.03 6.14
CA SER A 291 11.73 -0.36 5.69
C SER A 291 13.07 -0.98 6.18
N ARG A 292 14.20 -0.25 6.10
CA ARG A 292 15.51 -0.71 6.64
C ARG A 292 15.47 -1.00 8.14
N GLU A 293 14.77 -0.15 8.90
CA GLU A 293 14.67 -0.23 10.36
C GLU A 293 13.75 -1.39 10.76
N LEU A 294 12.58 -1.50 10.12
CA LEU A 294 11.67 -2.65 10.28
C LEU A 294 12.37 -3.98 9.99
N THR A 295 13.17 -4.04 8.93
CA THR A 295 13.98 -5.23 8.59
C THR A 295 15.02 -5.54 9.65
N THR A 296 15.66 -4.52 10.23
CA THR A 296 16.60 -4.70 11.35
C THR A 296 15.90 -5.16 12.63
N ILE A 297 14.69 -4.66 12.89
CA ILE A 297 13.83 -5.08 14.01
C ILE A 297 13.39 -6.55 13.81
N ALA A 298 13.00 -6.93 12.60
CA ALA A 298 12.62 -8.30 12.25
C ALA A 298 13.76 -9.31 12.45
N LEU A 299 14.98 -8.99 12.02
CA LEU A 299 16.15 -9.82 12.29
C LEU A 299 16.50 -9.88 13.79
N ALA A 300 16.30 -8.80 14.54
CA ALA A 300 16.49 -8.80 15.99
C ALA A 300 15.45 -9.68 16.70
N ILE A 301 14.19 -9.67 16.26
CA ILE A 301 13.13 -10.57 16.76
C ILE A 301 13.46 -12.02 16.43
N PHE A 302 13.91 -12.30 15.20
CA PHE A 302 14.32 -13.64 14.79
C PHE A 302 15.45 -14.17 15.68
N ARG A 303 16.47 -13.34 15.93
CA ARG A 303 17.56 -13.63 16.88
C ARG A 303 17.05 -13.93 18.29
N ASP A 304 16.12 -13.12 18.79
CA ASP A 304 15.54 -13.23 20.13
C ASP A 304 14.83 -14.59 20.31
N VAL A 305 13.94 -14.94 19.36
CA VAL A 305 13.24 -16.23 19.33
C VAL A 305 14.24 -17.40 19.28
N LEU A 306 15.26 -17.33 18.43
CA LEU A 306 16.28 -18.38 18.33
C LEU A 306 17.12 -18.51 19.61
N SER A 307 17.35 -17.44 20.37
CA SER A 307 18.08 -17.54 21.65
C SER A 307 17.32 -18.27 22.76
N HIS A 308 16.02 -18.49 22.57
CA HIS A 308 15.17 -19.33 23.42
C HIS A 308 14.71 -20.62 22.70
N GLY A 309 15.31 -20.93 21.55
CA GLY A 309 14.90 -22.00 20.63
C GLY A 309 15.59 -23.35 20.86
N GLU A 310 15.96 -23.69 22.09
CA GLU A 310 16.48 -25.03 22.39
C GLU A 310 15.44 -26.09 22.01
N GLY A 311 15.82 -27.00 21.09
CA GLY A 311 14.96 -28.06 20.58
C GLY A 311 14.11 -27.70 19.35
N MET A 312 14.18 -26.47 18.82
CA MET A 312 13.60 -26.14 17.51
C MET A 312 14.30 -26.91 16.39
N ASP A 313 13.53 -27.44 15.45
CA ASP A 313 14.08 -28.03 14.22
C ASP A 313 14.16 -27.01 13.05
N TRP A 314 14.62 -27.47 11.88
CA TRP A 314 14.73 -26.61 10.71
C TRP A 314 13.38 -26.17 10.13
N SER A 315 12.30 -26.92 10.37
CA SER A 315 10.94 -26.51 10.05
C SER A 315 10.51 -25.37 10.97
N ASP A 316 10.71 -25.51 12.28
CA ASP A 316 10.39 -24.47 13.26
C ASP A 316 11.11 -23.15 12.95
N ILE A 317 12.42 -23.19 12.72
CA ILE A 317 13.24 -22.00 12.41
C ILE A 317 12.70 -21.26 11.18
N ARG A 318 12.33 -22.00 10.12
CA ARG A 318 11.77 -21.41 8.90
C ARG A 318 10.34 -20.91 9.12
N MET A 319 9.54 -21.58 9.94
CA MET A 319 8.18 -21.16 10.29
C MET A 319 8.20 -19.89 11.15
N VAL A 320 9.13 -19.74 12.12
CA VAL A 320 9.37 -18.46 12.83
C VAL A 320 9.65 -17.35 11.83
N ALA A 321 10.58 -17.55 10.90
CA ALA A 321 10.91 -16.55 9.87
C ALA A 321 9.69 -16.23 8.98
N TRP A 322 8.91 -17.23 8.59
CA TRP A 322 7.68 -17.06 7.82
C TRP A 322 6.66 -16.19 8.57
N HIS A 323 6.41 -16.48 9.85
CA HIS A 323 5.52 -15.67 10.69
C HIS A 323 6.04 -14.24 10.86
N ILE A 324 7.36 -14.01 11.02
CA ILE A 324 7.91 -12.65 11.19
C ILE A 324 7.64 -11.76 9.97
N TRP A 325 7.81 -12.24 8.74
CA TRP A 325 7.54 -11.38 7.56
C TRP A 325 6.04 -11.25 7.27
N LYS A 326 5.28 -12.36 7.35
CA LYS A 326 3.85 -12.39 7.01
C LYS A 326 3.00 -11.69 8.07
N ASN A 327 3.21 -12.02 9.35
CA ASN A 327 2.41 -11.53 10.48
C ASN A 327 3.05 -10.34 11.22
N GLY A 328 4.28 -9.97 10.86
CA GLY A 328 4.92 -8.75 11.35
C GLY A 328 4.37 -7.51 10.66
N ARG A 329 4.63 -7.32 9.35
CA ARG A 329 4.03 -6.24 8.55
C ARG A 329 4.14 -6.56 7.05
N GLU A 330 3.23 -7.40 6.54
CA GLU A 330 3.30 -7.95 5.18
C GLU A 330 3.49 -6.90 4.06
N ASN A 331 2.86 -5.73 4.17
CA ASN A 331 2.98 -4.68 3.16
C ASN A 331 4.38 -4.04 3.08
N MET A 332 5.19 -4.18 4.14
CA MET A 332 6.63 -3.86 4.16
C MET A 332 7.49 -5.13 4.02
N GLY A 333 6.84 -6.27 3.71
CA GLY A 333 7.36 -7.62 3.85
C GLY A 333 8.46 -7.98 2.86
N ALA A 334 8.56 -7.31 1.70
CA ALA A 334 9.59 -7.60 0.69
C ALA A 334 11.02 -7.48 1.24
N ALA A 335 11.32 -6.40 1.97
CA ALA A 335 12.62 -6.21 2.61
C ALA A 335 12.84 -7.21 3.76
N ILE A 336 11.80 -7.46 4.57
CA ILE A 336 11.86 -8.37 5.71
C ILE A 336 12.11 -9.81 5.25
N VAL A 337 11.35 -10.30 4.26
CA VAL A 337 11.49 -11.67 3.75
C VAL A 337 12.81 -11.86 3.02
N ASN A 338 13.26 -10.91 2.19
CA ASN A 338 14.59 -11.00 1.56
C ASN A 338 15.73 -11.06 2.58
N ALA A 339 15.61 -10.32 3.70
CA ALA A 339 16.60 -10.36 4.77
C ALA A 339 16.60 -11.70 5.52
N LEU A 340 15.41 -12.21 5.87
CA LEU A 340 15.26 -13.50 6.54
C LEU A 340 15.71 -14.66 5.65
N MET A 341 15.36 -14.65 4.36
CA MET A 341 15.82 -15.65 3.40
C MET A 341 17.34 -15.63 3.23
N ALA A 342 17.99 -14.46 3.21
CA ALA A 342 19.46 -14.38 3.18
C ALA A 342 20.13 -14.93 4.45
N VAL A 343 19.45 -14.84 5.60
CA VAL A 343 19.89 -15.47 6.86
C VAL A 343 19.67 -16.98 6.81
N LEU A 344 18.50 -17.45 6.37
CA LEU A 344 18.18 -18.88 6.25
C LEU A 344 19.08 -19.60 5.24
N ASP A 345 19.43 -18.97 4.12
CA ASP A 345 20.41 -19.51 3.16
C ASP A 345 21.77 -19.74 3.83
N ASP A 346 22.29 -18.76 4.58
CA ASP A 346 23.55 -18.88 5.33
C ASP A 346 23.45 -19.91 6.49
N MET A 347 22.25 -20.18 7.01
CA MET A 347 21.98 -21.21 8.04
C MET A 347 21.83 -22.63 7.49
N SER A 348 21.45 -22.80 6.22
CA SER A 348 21.06 -24.08 5.62
C SER A 348 22.17 -25.16 5.55
N GLY A 349 23.39 -24.82 5.97
CA GLY A 349 24.52 -25.76 6.16
C GLY A 349 24.93 -26.01 7.62
N SER A 350 24.21 -25.48 8.60
CA SER A 350 24.44 -25.74 10.04
C SER A 350 23.75 -27.03 10.50
N ASN A 351 24.22 -27.65 11.58
CA ASN A 351 23.59 -28.84 12.17
C ASN A 351 22.38 -28.49 13.07
N ASN A 352 21.64 -27.42 12.76
CA ASN A 352 20.67 -26.77 13.65
C ASN A 352 21.25 -26.37 15.03
N ASP A 353 22.56 -26.11 15.13
CA ASP A 353 23.16 -25.63 16.37
C ASP A 353 22.70 -24.19 16.66
N THR A 354 22.13 -23.97 17.85
CA THR A 354 21.59 -22.67 18.25
C THR A 354 22.65 -21.57 18.27
N ASN A 355 23.89 -21.87 18.65
CA ASN A 355 24.97 -20.87 18.70
C ASN A 355 25.47 -20.54 17.29
N GLU A 356 25.63 -21.52 16.41
CA GLU A 356 25.96 -21.29 15.00
C GLU A 356 24.89 -20.42 14.32
N ASN A 357 23.62 -20.74 14.55
CA ASN A 357 22.48 -19.98 14.03
C ASN A 357 22.47 -18.54 14.54
N LEU A 358 22.65 -18.32 15.85
CA LEU A 358 22.77 -16.96 16.41
C LEU A 358 23.94 -16.17 15.81
N LEU A 359 25.10 -16.81 15.60
CA LEU A 359 26.27 -16.18 14.96
C LEU A 359 25.99 -15.79 13.49
N VAL A 360 25.15 -16.53 12.77
CA VAL A 360 24.70 -16.14 11.43
C VAL A 360 23.83 -14.88 11.51
N VAL A 361 22.82 -14.84 12.40
CA VAL A 361 21.95 -13.65 12.53
C VAL A 361 22.76 -12.42 12.97
N ASP A 362 23.67 -12.57 13.94
CA ASP A 362 24.53 -11.48 14.42
C ASP A 362 25.45 -10.93 13.33
N ARG A 363 25.94 -11.79 12.42
CA ARG A 363 26.71 -11.35 11.24
C ARG A 363 25.88 -10.50 10.29
N HIS A 364 24.63 -10.87 10.03
CA HIS A 364 23.71 -10.10 9.18
C HIS A 364 23.29 -8.78 9.85
N LEU A 365 23.03 -8.78 11.16
CA LEU A 365 22.77 -7.57 11.95
C LEU A 365 23.97 -6.62 11.98
N ALA A 366 25.21 -7.15 12.06
CA ALA A 366 26.42 -6.35 11.99
C ALA A 366 26.60 -5.70 10.61
N ARG A 367 26.49 -6.47 9.53
CA ARG A 367 26.57 -5.98 8.13
C ARG A 367 25.57 -4.84 7.86
N ARG A 368 24.36 -4.89 8.43
CA ARG A 368 23.34 -3.83 8.27
C ARG A 368 23.69 -2.49 8.94
N LYS A 369 24.60 -2.48 9.92
CA LYS A 369 25.12 -1.26 10.56
C LYS A 369 26.23 -0.59 9.75
N GLU A 370 26.83 -1.31 8.80
CA GLU A 370 27.83 -0.76 7.90
C GLU A 370 27.15 0.13 6.83
N MET A 371 27.86 1.16 6.35
CA MET A 371 27.33 2.12 5.36
C MET A 371 27.54 1.79 3.85
N PRO A 372 28.08 0.64 3.38
CA PRO A 372 28.50 0.52 1.98
C PRO A 372 27.33 0.52 0.98
N ILE A 373 26.11 0.16 1.41
CA ILE A 373 24.94 0.11 0.53
C ILE A 373 24.50 1.51 0.11
N ILE A 374 24.29 2.43 1.06
CA ILE A 374 23.85 3.80 0.73
C ILE A 374 24.91 4.57 -0.06
N ILE A 375 26.20 4.34 0.24
CA ILE A 375 27.31 4.92 -0.52
C ILE A 375 27.27 4.48 -1.99
N ARG A 376 27.04 3.20 -2.27
CA ARG A 376 26.91 2.68 -3.65
C ARG A 376 25.69 3.25 -4.39
N ILE A 377 24.57 3.46 -3.69
CA ILE A 377 23.40 4.11 -4.28
C ILE A 377 23.72 5.57 -4.61
N GLN A 378 24.35 6.32 -3.70
CA GLN A 378 24.81 7.70 -3.94
C GLN A 378 25.79 7.78 -5.12
N GLU A 379 26.76 6.88 -5.21
CA GLU A 379 27.71 6.81 -6.32
C GLU A 379 27.00 6.56 -7.66
N THR A 380 26.14 5.53 -7.71
CA THR A 380 25.37 5.19 -8.91
C THR A 380 24.45 6.35 -9.34
N PHE A 381 23.78 6.98 -8.38
CA PHE A 381 22.90 8.14 -8.60
C PHE A 381 23.67 9.33 -9.19
N LYS A 382 24.82 9.67 -8.62
CA LYS A 382 25.68 10.74 -9.17
C LYS A 382 26.18 10.40 -10.58
N THR A 383 26.60 9.17 -10.84
CA THR A 383 27.03 8.72 -12.17
C THR A 383 25.89 8.78 -13.19
N TYR A 384 24.66 8.42 -12.81
CA TYR A 384 23.48 8.53 -13.67
C TYR A 384 23.15 9.99 -14.02
N LEU A 385 23.25 10.91 -13.06
CA LEU A 385 22.95 12.33 -13.27
C LEU A 385 24.02 13.10 -14.07
N GLN A 386 25.30 12.72 -13.95
CA GLN A 386 26.41 13.41 -14.60
C GLN A 386 26.25 13.69 -16.11
N PRO A 387 25.77 12.77 -16.97
CA PRO A 387 25.52 13.10 -18.38
C PRO A 387 24.33 14.05 -18.55
N ILE A 388 23.22 13.81 -17.84
CA ILE A 388 21.98 14.59 -17.94
C ILE A 388 22.24 16.06 -17.59
N LEU A 389 22.96 16.31 -16.50
CA LEU A 389 23.29 17.66 -16.04
C LEU A 389 24.29 18.41 -16.95
N LYS A 390 25.01 17.70 -17.84
CA LYS A 390 25.93 18.30 -18.83
C LYS A 390 25.24 18.64 -20.15
N GLU A 391 24.09 18.03 -20.44
CA GLU A 391 23.32 18.31 -21.66
C GLU A 391 22.52 19.62 -21.57
N ASP A 392 22.07 20.01 -20.38
CA ASP A 392 21.24 21.21 -20.18
C ASP A 392 22.02 22.54 -20.02
N ALA A 393 23.27 22.54 -19.53
CA ALA A 393 24.10 23.76 -19.44
C ALA A 393 25.61 23.49 -19.23
N THR A 394 26.45 24.52 -19.46
CA THR A 394 27.90 24.50 -19.18
C THR A 394 28.27 24.51 -17.69
N ASP A 395 27.32 24.77 -16.78
CA ASP A 395 27.48 24.60 -15.33
C ASP A 395 26.10 24.51 -14.64
N PRO A 396 25.68 23.34 -14.10
CA PRO A 396 24.38 23.16 -13.45
C PRO A 396 24.38 23.78 -12.04
N THR A 397 24.36 25.11 -11.98
CA THR A 397 24.39 25.88 -10.72
C THR A 397 23.24 25.55 -9.77
N ILE A 398 22.07 25.14 -10.27
CA ILE A 398 20.89 24.83 -9.45
C ILE A 398 20.27 23.50 -9.89
N ILE A 399 20.16 22.53 -8.97
CA ILE A 399 19.34 21.32 -9.17
C ILE A 399 18.03 21.48 -8.40
N SER A 400 16.93 21.67 -9.13
CA SER A 400 15.56 21.61 -8.59
C SER A 400 14.98 20.20 -8.68
N LEU A 401 14.37 19.70 -7.59
CA LEU A 401 13.77 18.38 -7.50
C LEU A 401 12.49 18.35 -6.66
N LEU A 402 11.62 17.37 -6.91
CA LEU A 402 10.44 17.03 -6.13
C LEU A 402 10.60 15.66 -5.48
N THR A 403 10.05 15.47 -4.28
CA THR A 403 9.91 14.17 -3.60
C THR A 403 8.66 14.16 -2.71
N LEU A 404 8.28 12.98 -2.23
CA LEU A 404 7.26 12.80 -1.18
C LEU A 404 7.70 11.73 -0.17
N SER A 405 6.92 11.56 0.90
CA SER A 405 7.15 10.65 2.03
C SER A 405 8.46 10.94 2.80
N ALA A 406 8.84 10.05 3.72
CA ALA A 406 10.06 10.11 4.52
C ALA A 406 11.06 8.99 4.17
N SER A 407 11.66 9.06 2.98
CA SER A 407 12.72 8.12 2.58
C SER A 407 14.11 8.57 3.03
N SER A 408 14.75 7.79 3.91
CA SER A 408 16.15 7.98 4.31
C SER A 408 17.12 7.82 3.14
N THR A 409 16.87 6.88 2.23
CA THR A 409 17.63 6.72 0.98
C THR A 409 17.58 7.99 0.13
N ILE A 410 16.41 8.63 -0.02
CA ILE A 410 16.30 9.89 -0.75
C ILE A 410 17.05 11.02 -0.03
N ARG A 411 16.84 11.18 1.29
CA ARG A 411 17.55 12.20 2.10
C ARG A 411 19.06 12.11 1.89
N ASP A 412 19.61 10.92 2.06
CA ASP A 412 21.06 10.70 1.99
C ASP A 412 21.57 10.87 0.54
N CYS A 413 20.77 10.55 -0.47
CA CYS A 413 21.07 10.87 -1.88
C CYS A 413 21.02 12.37 -2.18
N ILE A 414 20.04 13.13 -1.67
CA ILE A 414 19.95 14.60 -1.80
C ILE A 414 21.18 15.25 -1.19
N ALA A 415 21.60 14.84 0.01
CA ALA A 415 22.82 15.34 0.65
C ALA A 415 24.10 15.07 -0.18
N SER A 416 24.11 14.01 -1.00
CA SER A 416 25.25 13.72 -1.89
C SER A 416 25.31 14.59 -3.15
N LEU A 417 24.23 15.32 -3.49
CA LEU A 417 24.18 16.19 -4.67
C LEU A 417 24.97 17.49 -4.52
N THR A 418 25.39 17.88 -3.31
CA THR A 418 26.24 19.06 -3.08
C THR A 418 27.62 18.94 -3.74
N ALA A 419 28.00 17.74 -4.20
CA ALA A 419 29.19 17.49 -5.03
C ALA A 419 28.97 17.72 -6.54
N LEU A 420 27.73 17.98 -6.98
CA LEU A 420 27.35 18.14 -8.40
C LEU A 420 26.76 19.51 -8.77
N CYS A 421 26.35 20.32 -7.79
CA CYS A 421 25.75 21.63 -8.01
C CYS A 421 26.07 22.60 -6.85
N SER A 422 26.02 23.90 -7.12
CA SER A 422 26.22 24.93 -6.08
C SER A 422 24.97 25.26 -5.27
N SER A 423 23.77 24.93 -5.75
CA SER A 423 22.51 25.07 -5.01
C SER A 423 21.46 23.99 -5.33
N LEU A 424 20.60 23.71 -4.36
CA LEU A 424 19.52 22.72 -4.41
C LEU A 424 18.17 23.37 -4.08
N ASP A 425 17.17 23.19 -4.95
CA ASP A 425 15.76 23.57 -4.71
C ASP A 425 14.94 22.29 -4.49
N VAL A 426 14.79 21.90 -3.23
CA VAL A 426 14.14 20.66 -2.80
C VAL A 426 12.68 20.94 -2.47
N ARG A 427 11.77 20.36 -3.26
CA ARG A 427 10.32 20.47 -3.08
C ARG A 427 9.79 19.16 -2.50
N ILE A 428 8.95 19.25 -1.48
CA ILE A 428 8.49 18.07 -0.74
C ILE A 428 6.97 18.14 -0.56
N LEU A 429 6.26 17.09 -0.99
CA LEU A 429 4.84 16.94 -0.69
C LEU A 429 4.67 16.44 0.75
N GLU A 430 3.76 17.05 1.50
CA GLU A 430 3.59 16.78 2.93
C GLU A 430 3.33 15.31 3.25
N SER A 431 2.64 14.57 2.38
CA SER A 431 2.33 13.14 2.50
C SER A 431 1.38 12.84 3.66
N ARG A 432 0.12 13.25 3.50
CA ARG A 432 -1.01 12.89 4.37
C ARG A 432 -1.22 11.35 4.43
N PRO A 433 -1.83 10.85 5.51
CA PRO A 433 -2.34 11.59 6.66
C PRO A 433 -1.28 11.96 7.72
N LEU A 434 -0.14 11.27 7.79
CA LEU A 434 0.89 11.48 8.83
C LEU A 434 1.82 12.71 8.59
N CYS A 435 1.75 13.33 7.42
CA CYS A 435 2.59 14.46 7.02
C CYS A 435 4.11 14.14 7.06
N GLU A 436 4.48 12.93 6.62
CA GLU A 436 5.85 12.40 6.65
C GLU A 436 6.88 13.27 5.92
N GLY A 437 6.47 13.98 4.86
CA GLY A 437 7.31 14.91 4.11
C GLY A 437 7.80 16.10 4.95
N ALA A 438 7.05 16.52 5.97
CA ALA A 438 7.51 17.55 6.91
C ALA A 438 8.67 17.04 7.79
N SER A 439 8.64 15.77 8.19
CA SER A 439 9.74 15.11 8.89
C SER A 439 10.97 14.94 7.99
N LEU A 440 10.77 14.61 6.70
CA LEU A 440 11.86 14.59 5.71
C LEU A 440 12.51 15.96 5.55
N ALA A 441 11.72 17.03 5.41
CA ALA A 441 12.20 18.40 5.29
C ALA A 441 13.09 18.81 6.48
N SER A 442 12.64 18.51 7.70
CA SER A 442 13.41 18.74 8.93
C SER A 442 14.72 17.94 8.95
N SER A 443 14.68 16.67 8.52
CA SER A 443 15.86 15.79 8.50
C SER A 443 16.91 16.23 7.47
N ILE A 444 16.50 16.64 6.26
CA ILE A 444 17.40 17.20 5.24
C ILE A 444 18.02 18.50 5.75
N LEU A 445 17.22 19.43 6.29
CA LEU A 445 17.71 20.71 6.79
C LEU A 445 18.77 20.53 7.88
N GLY A 446 18.51 19.66 8.87
CA GLY A 446 19.46 19.36 9.95
C GLY A 446 20.79 18.75 9.45
N GLN A 447 20.74 17.93 8.39
CA GLN A 447 21.93 17.36 7.76
C GLN A 447 22.79 18.43 7.07
N PHE A 448 22.17 19.34 6.31
CA PHE A 448 22.87 20.45 5.65
C PHE A 448 23.38 21.50 6.65
N GLU A 449 22.66 21.72 7.76
CA GLU A 449 23.15 22.55 8.88
C GLU A 449 24.39 21.94 9.52
N ALA A 450 24.39 20.65 9.83
CA ALA A 450 25.55 19.94 10.39
C ALA A 450 26.76 19.93 9.44
N GLN A 451 26.53 19.98 8.12
CA GLN A 451 27.58 20.07 7.09
C GLN A 451 28.05 21.51 6.83
N GLY A 452 27.43 22.54 7.42
CA GLY A 452 27.73 23.94 7.14
C GLY A 452 27.30 24.41 5.74
N GLN A 453 26.40 23.68 5.08
CA GLN A 453 25.97 23.91 3.70
C GLN A 453 24.55 24.48 3.58
N LYS A 454 23.93 24.94 4.68
CA LYS A 454 22.55 25.47 4.70
C LYS A 454 22.26 26.51 3.59
N GLU A 455 23.21 27.38 3.28
CA GLU A 455 23.03 28.45 2.28
C GLU A 455 22.88 27.93 0.84
N SER A 456 23.34 26.71 0.53
CA SER A 456 23.11 26.09 -0.77
C SER A 456 21.71 25.49 -0.93
N LEU A 457 20.95 25.34 0.16
CA LEU A 457 19.70 24.59 0.19
C LEU A 457 18.47 25.48 0.37
N LYS A 458 17.53 25.35 -0.56
CA LYS A 458 16.15 25.84 -0.43
C LYS A 458 15.21 24.64 -0.30
N ILE A 459 14.42 24.58 0.77
CA ILE A 459 13.32 23.62 0.91
C ILE A 459 11.98 24.35 0.73
N THR A 460 11.06 23.77 -0.05
CA THR A 460 9.67 24.22 -0.14
C THR A 460 8.72 23.05 0.13
N LEU A 461 7.88 23.17 1.16
CA LEU A 461 6.82 22.20 1.45
C LEU A 461 5.54 22.56 0.69
N TYR A 462 4.85 21.54 0.17
CA TYR A 462 3.59 21.64 -0.55
C TYR A 462 2.57 20.66 0.03
N THR A 463 1.29 21.00 -0.05
CA THR A 463 0.22 20.01 0.18
C THR A 463 0.19 19.00 -0.97
N ASP A 464 -0.28 17.79 -0.72
CA ASP A 464 -0.28 16.72 -1.73
C ASP A 464 -1.13 17.08 -2.98
N ALA A 465 -2.22 17.82 -2.77
CA ALA A 465 -3.07 18.36 -3.84
C ALA A 465 -2.33 19.34 -4.78
N ALA A 466 -1.22 19.93 -4.34
CA ALA A 466 -0.40 20.83 -5.14
C ALA A 466 0.70 20.10 -5.94
N ALA A 467 0.71 18.76 -6.03
CA ALA A 467 1.77 17.98 -6.68
C ALA A 467 2.17 18.47 -8.09
N ALA A 468 1.20 18.75 -8.97
CA ALA A 468 1.48 19.27 -10.30
C ALA A 468 2.06 20.71 -10.28
N THR A 469 1.63 21.56 -9.34
CA THR A 469 2.21 22.90 -9.13
C THR A 469 3.64 22.79 -8.61
N ALA A 470 3.88 21.91 -7.64
CA ALA A 470 5.20 21.64 -7.09
C ALA A 470 6.19 21.11 -8.14
N ALA A 471 5.70 20.35 -9.13
CA ALA A 471 6.51 19.80 -10.21
C ALA A 471 6.92 20.80 -11.30
N GLN A 472 6.40 22.03 -11.33
CA GLN A 472 6.70 22.99 -12.41
C GLN A 472 8.19 23.38 -12.46
N GLY A 473 8.87 23.04 -13.56
CA GLY A 473 10.28 23.39 -13.75
C GLY A 473 11.26 22.67 -12.83
N ILE A 474 10.90 21.51 -12.27
CA ILE A 474 11.87 20.60 -11.64
C ILE A 474 12.69 19.88 -12.71
N HIS A 475 13.87 19.38 -12.33
CA HIS A 475 14.69 18.51 -13.18
C HIS A 475 14.47 17.04 -12.82
N LEU A 476 14.17 16.74 -11.55
CA LEU A 476 14.06 15.37 -11.02
C LEU A 476 12.80 15.21 -10.15
N LEU A 477 12.01 14.17 -10.37
CA LEU A 477 11.12 13.61 -9.35
C LEU A 477 11.81 12.39 -8.75
N LEU A 478 12.11 12.45 -7.45
CA LEU A 478 12.68 11.33 -6.70
C LEU A 478 11.57 10.59 -5.95
N LEU A 479 11.54 9.27 -6.11
CA LEU A 479 10.63 8.37 -5.42
C LEU A 479 11.40 7.34 -4.59
N GLY A 480 10.76 6.91 -3.51
CA GLY A 480 11.16 5.71 -2.79
C GLY A 480 10.53 4.48 -3.43
N ALA A 481 10.69 3.36 -2.75
CA ALA A 481 9.89 2.17 -2.96
C ALA A 481 9.71 1.49 -1.61
N ASP A 482 8.62 0.78 -1.41
CA ASP A 482 8.38 -0.13 -0.29
C ASP A 482 8.16 -1.58 -0.79
N GLY A 483 7.78 -1.73 -2.06
CA GLY A 483 7.94 -2.97 -2.84
C GLY A 483 8.22 -2.67 -4.31
N ILE A 484 9.04 -3.50 -4.97
CA ILE A 484 9.37 -3.39 -6.40
C ILE A 484 9.08 -4.73 -7.07
N SER A 485 8.30 -4.71 -8.15
CA SER A 485 7.97 -5.90 -8.93
C SER A 485 7.98 -5.60 -10.43
N PRO A 486 7.85 -6.60 -11.32
CA PRO A 486 7.77 -6.36 -12.76
C PRO A 486 6.53 -5.58 -13.21
N SER A 487 5.50 -5.43 -12.36
CA SER A 487 4.31 -4.63 -12.69
C SER A 487 4.47 -3.16 -12.32
N GLY A 488 5.24 -2.83 -11.28
CA GLY A 488 5.45 -1.45 -10.84
C GLY A 488 6.29 -1.30 -9.58
N VAL A 489 6.38 -0.05 -9.13
CA VAL A 489 7.00 0.34 -7.86
C VAL A 489 5.90 0.77 -6.91
N CYS A 490 5.72 0.00 -5.85
CA CYS A 490 4.83 0.36 -4.75
C CYS A 490 5.56 1.35 -3.83
N ASN A 491 4.97 2.51 -3.58
CA ASN A 491 5.50 3.56 -2.70
C ASN A 491 4.30 4.30 -2.04
N LYS A 492 4.56 5.21 -1.10
CA LYS A 492 3.51 6.01 -0.42
C LYS A 492 2.48 6.60 -1.40
N ILE A 493 1.20 6.54 -1.01
CA ILE A 493 0.08 7.19 -1.71
C ILE A 493 0.40 8.67 -2.04
N GLY A 494 0.02 9.12 -3.23
CA GLY A 494 0.44 10.40 -3.81
C GLY A 494 1.60 10.28 -4.82
N SER A 495 2.28 9.13 -4.89
CA SER A 495 3.34 8.84 -5.86
C SER A 495 2.86 8.85 -7.30
N LEU A 496 1.75 8.19 -7.63
CA LEU A 496 1.24 8.14 -9.00
C LEU A 496 0.69 9.51 -9.45
N PRO A 497 -0.10 10.25 -8.65
CA PRO A 497 -0.45 11.64 -8.95
C PRO A 497 0.77 12.55 -9.16
N ALA A 498 1.83 12.42 -8.35
CA ALA A 498 3.07 13.19 -8.52
C ALA A 498 3.79 12.86 -9.84
N VAL A 499 3.85 11.58 -10.21
CA VAL A 499 4.42 11.11 -11.49
C VAL A 499 3.63 11.63 -12.69
N LEU A 500 2.30 11.49 -12.67
CA LEU A 500 1.43 11.93 -13.77
C LEU A 500 1.44 13.46 -13.91
N GLY A 501 1.38 14.19 -12.78
CA GLY A 501 1.52 15.64 -12.74
C GLY A 501 2.87 16.11 -13.30
N THR A 502 3.97 15.44 -12.90
CA THR A 502 5.32 15.75 -13.41
C THR A 502 5.42 15.53 -14.92
N LYS A 503 4.95 14.40 -15.46
CA LYS A 503 4.99 14.15 -16.92
C LYS A 503 4.18 15.19 -17.71
N LEU A 504 3.10 15.73 -17.15
CA LEU A 504 2.27 16.74 -17.78
C LEU A 504 2.92 18.14 -17.77
N VAL A 505 3.45 18.59 -16.62
CA VAL A 505 3.88 19.98 -16.39
C VAL A 505 5.39 20.21 -16.53
N ALA A 506 6.18 19.14 -16.46
CA ALA A 506 7.63 19.15 -16.58
C ALA A 506 8.10 17.93 -17.41
N PRO A 507 7.75 17.85 -18.71
CA PRO A 507 8.01 16.67 -19.55
C PRO A 507 9.50 16.36 -19.80
N ARG A 508 10.42 17.25 -19.39
CA ARG A 508 11.88 17.02 -19.41
C ARG A 508 12.42 16.46 -18.09
N ALA A 509 11.64 16.54 -17.00
CA ALA A 509 12.07 16.05 -15.71
C ALA A 509 12.19 14.52 -15.71
N ARG A 510 13.23 14.00 -15.05
CA ARG A 510 13.46 12.56 -14.90
C ARG A 510 12.78 12.04 -13.65
N ILE A 511 12.04 10.94 -13.79
CA ILE A 511 11.33 10.27 -12.71
C ILE A 511 12.18 9.07 -12.27
N LEU A 512 12.81 9.19 -11.10
CA LEU A 512 13.83 8.27 -10.62
C LEU A 512 13.36 7.61 -9.31
N VAL A 513 13.52 6.30 -9.23
CA VAL A 513 13.29 5.54 -7.99
C VAL A 513 14.64 5.20 -7.36
N LEU A 514 14.85 5.60 -6.10
CA LEU A 514 16.06 5.32 -5.33
C LEU A 514 15.74 4.29 -4.25
N SER A 515 16.23 3.05 -4.41
CA SER A 515 15.91 1.94 -3.50
C SER A 515 16.96 0.84 -3.52
N GLU A 516 17.02 0.09 -2.42
CA GLU A 516 17.84 -1.11 -2.28
C GLU A 516 17.19 -2.33 -2.96
N MET A 517 18.01 -3.29 -3.42
CA MET A 517 17.52 -4.53 -4.04
C MET A 517 16.78 -5.46 -3.05
N GLU A 518 16.88 -5.23 -1.74
CA GLU A 518 16.08 -5.95 -0.75
C GLU A 518 14.57 -5.68 -0.88
N LYS A 519 14.16 -4.57 -1.52
CA LYS A 519 12.75 -4.26 -1.75
C LYS A 519 12.15 -4.92 -2.99
N VAL A 520 12.95 -5.66 -3.77
CA VAL A 520 12.43 -6.43 -4.92
C VAL A 520 11.69 -7.66 -4.42
N ALA A 521 10.40 -7.73 -4.75
CA ALA A 521 9.48 -8.75 -4.29
C ALA A 521 9.26 -9.85 -5.35
N GLY A 522 8.46 -10.86 -5.01
CA GLY A 522 8.07 -11.95 -5.92
C GLY A 522 7.20 -11.46 -7.09
N LEU A 523 6.86 -12.38 -8.01
CA LEU A 523 6.11 -12.02 -9.22
C LEU A 523 4.69 -11.49 -8.92
N ASP A 524 4.03 -12.05 -7.91
CA ASP A 524 2.60 -11.85 -7.63
C ASP A 524 2.32 -10.97 -6.40
N SER A 525 3.33 -10.23 -5.93
CA SER A 525 3.21 -9.40 -4.72
C SER A 525 3.01 -7.91 -5.05
N THR A 526 1.84 -7.39 -4.70
CA THR A 526 1.54 -5.95 -4.65
C THR A 526 1.09 -5.58 -3.24
N PRO A 527 1.87 -4.78 -2.48
CA PRO A 527 1.44 -4.32 -1.15
C PRO A 527 0.13 -3.54 -1.22
N THR A 528 -0.81 -3.89 -0.36
CA THR A 528 -2.10 -3.21 -0.17
C THR A 528 -2.30 -2.97 1.33
N GLU A 529 -1.90 -1.78 1.80
CA GLU A 529 -2.13 -1.35 3.18
C GLU A 529 -3.25 -0.32 3.21
N GLU A 530 -4.35 -0.64 3.90
CA GLU A 530 -5.42 0.29 4.27
C GLU A 530 -5.37 0.41 5.80
N ASN A 531 -5.14 1.61 6.33
CA ASN A 531 -5.04 1.85 7.78
C ASN A 531 -6.34 2.43 8.34
N GLU A 532 -6.40 2.61 9.67
CA GLU A 532 -7.60 3.07 10.37
C GLU A 532 -8.10 4.44 9.86
N PRO A 533 -9.43 4.61 9.66
CA PRO A 533 -10.03 5.89 9.29
C PRO A 533 -9.80 7.03 10.29
N ASP A 534 -9.54 6.71 11.57
CA ASP A 534 -9.25 7.74 12.58
C ASP A 534 -8.02 8.58 12.20
N GLU A 535 -7.02 7.97 11.56
CA GLU A 535 -5.77 8.66 11.20
C GLU A 535 -6.00 9.80 10.19
N VAL A 536 -6.93 9.60 9.26
CA VAL A 536 -7.37 10.64 8.31
C VAL A 536 -8.21 11.68 9.06
N THR A 537 -9.24 11.25 9.79
CA THR A 537 -10.23 12.13 10.43
C THR A 537 -9.69 12.93 11.63
N ARG A 538 -8.61 12.48 12.27
CA ARG A 538 -7.98 13.16 13.41
C ARG A 538 -7.54 14.59 13.08
N CYS A 539 -7.04 14.85 11.88
CA CYS A 539 -6.67 16.21 11.51
C CYS A 539 -7.90 17.12 11.33
N TRP A 540 -9.00 16.58 10.80
CA TRP A 540 -10.24 17.34 10.65
C TRP A 540 -10.77 17.77 12.03
N ARG A 541 -10.71 16.87 13.01
CA ARG A 541 -11.07 17.18 14.41
C ARG A 541 -10.10 18.16 15.07
N SER A 542 -8.79 18.09 14.79
CA SER A 542 -7.81 19.05 15.36
C SER A 542 -7.94 20.46 14.78
N GLU A 543 -8.35 20.58 13.51
CA GLU A 543 -8.70 21.86 12.87
C GLU A 543 -10.10 22.38 13.27
N GLY A 544 -10.83 21.67 14.13
CA GLY A 544 -12.14 22.08 14.63
C GLY A 544 -13.28 21.95 13.61
N ILE A 545 -13.14 21.11 12.58
CA ILE A 545 -14.20 20.82 11.62
C ILE A 545 -15.33 20.05 12.33
N ASP A 546 -16.57 20.53 12.19
CA ASP A 546 -17.74 19.83 12.75
C ASP A 546 -18.04 18.55 11.97
N MET A 547 -17.54 17.44 12.50
CA MET A 547 -17.79 16.09 12.00
C MET A 547 -19.00 15.45 12.68
N GLY A 548 -19.80 16.15 13.50
CA GLY A 548 -20.76 15.54 14.43
C GLY A 548 -21.78 14.58 13.81
N ILE A 549 -22.22 14.83 12.57
CA ILE A 549 -23.07 13.92 11.80
C ILE A 549 -22.25 12.73 11.28
N ILE A 550 -21.14 12.96 10.58
CA ILE A 550 -20.31 11.90 10.01
C ILE A 550 -19.73 10.99 11.09
N ASP A 551 -19.21 11.54 12.19
CA ASP A 551 -18.76 10.79 13.36
C ASP A 551 -19.91 9.99 13.99
N ARG A 552 -21.16 10.45 13.91
CA ARG A 552 -22.33 9.67 14.36
C ARG A 552 -22.66 8.54 13.38
N GLU A 553 -22.71 8.78 12.07
CA GLU A 553 -22.97 7.72 11.09
C GLU A 553 -21.82 6.68 11.07
N MET A 554 -20.57 7.11 11.20
CA MET A 554 -19.41 6.21 11.38
C MET A 554 -19.42 5.44 12.72
N ARG A 555 -20.29 5.79 13.67
CA ARG A 555 -20.53 5.05 14.93
C ARG A 555 -21.82 4.21 14.92
N ASN A 556 -22.85 4.66 14.22
CA ASN A 556 -24.13 3.96 14.07
C ASN A 556 -24.00 2.84 13.03
N LYS A 557 -23.60 1.64 13.48
CA LYS A 557 -23.27 0.51 12.59
C LYS A 557 -24.25 -0.66 12.62
N GLU A 558 -25.38 -0.56 13.33
CA GLU A 558 -26.35 -1.67 13.46
C GLU A 558 -27.25 -1.87 12.23
N ASP A 559 -27.43 -0.84 11.39
CA ASP A 559 -28.12 -0.91 10.09
C ASP A 559 -27.23 -0.24 9.02
N SER A 560 -26.27 -0.98 8.46
CA SER A 560 -25.29 -0.40 7.53
C SER A 560 -25.90 -0.09 6.16
N THR A 561 -26.19 1.19 5.94
CA THR A 561 -26.09 1.77 4.60
C THR A 561 -24.71 2.42 4.46
N ASP A 562 -23.98 2.10 3.38
CA ASP A 562 -22.62 2.59 3.08
C ASP A 562 -22.55 4.09 2.72
N ILE A 563 -23.32 4.95 3.40
CA ILE A 563 -23.51 6.36 3.03
C ILE A 563 -22.20 7.15 3.13
N VAL A 564 -21.38 6.88 4.15
CA VAL A 564 -20.08 7.54 4.35
C VAL A 564 -19.03 6.54 4.81
N GLN A 565 -18.09 6.24 3.93
CA GLN A 565 -16.87 5.50 4.24
C GLN A 565 -15.66 6.44 4.14
N VAL A 566 -14.79 6.44 5.15
CA VAL A 566 -13.50 7.13 5.11
C VAL A 566 -12.42 6.07 4.87
N ARG A 567 -11.67 6.24 3.79
CA ARG A 567 -10.62 5.32 3.34
C ARG A 567 -9.22 5.91 3.56
N ASN A 568 -8.25 5.04 3.80
CA ASN A 568 -6.86 5.40 4.12
C ASN A 568 -5.87 4.41 3.47
N PRO A 569 -5.86 4.29 2.12
CA PRO A 569 -4.85 3.52 1.41
C PRO A 569 -3.48 4.20 1.59
N TYR A 570 -2.50 3.42 2.02
CA TYR A 570 -1.19 3.93 2.42
C TYR A 570 -0.16 3.93 1.31
N PHE A 571 -0.29 2.98 0.36
CA PHE A 571 0.63 2.77 -0.75
C PHE A 571 -0.15 2.66 -2.06
N GLU A 572 0.52 2.96 -3.16
CA GLU A 572 0.04 2.72 -4.52
C GLU A 572 1.19 2.30 -5.44
N SER A 573 0.87 1.63 -6.55
CA SER A 573 1.86 1.20 -7.53
C SER A 573 2.00 2.21 -8.67
N VAL A 574 3.23 2.66 -8.91
CA VAL A 574 3.62 3.41 -10.11
C VAL A 574 4.07 2.42 -11.19
N PRO A 575 3.38 2.33 -12.35
CA PRO A 575 3.78 1.46 -13.45
C PRO A 575 5.20 1.76 -13.96
N LEU A 576 5.98 0.71 -14.23
CA LEU A 576 7.40 0.85 -14.64
C LEU A 576 7.60 1.72 -15.88
N HIS A 577 6.66 1.75 -16.82
CA HIS A 577 6.74 2.56 -18.04
C HIS A 577 6.65 4.08 -17.78
N LEU A 578 6.30 4.51 -16.56
CA LEU A 578 6.31 5.91 -16.17
C LEU A 578 7.63 6.35 -15.52
N ILE A 579 8.53 5.42 -15.16
CA ILE A 579 9.77 5.65 -14.45
C ILE A 579 10.94 5.65 -15.45
N ASP A 580 11.82 6.66 -15.39
CA ASP A 580 12.99 6.78 -16.26
C ASP A 580 14.13 5.84 -15.84
N ALA A 581 14.34 5.65 -14.53
CA ALA A 581 15.31 4.70 -14.00
C ALA A 581 15.00 4.25 -12.55
N LEU A 582 15.35 2.99 -12.28
CA LEU A 582 15.46 2.40 -10.95
C LEU A 582 16.95 2.36 -10.57
N ILE A 583 17.34 3.00 -9.47
CA ILE A 583 18.74 3.12 -9.04
C ILE A 583 18.92 2.43 -7.70
N CYS A 584 19.85 1.46 -7.66
CA CYS A 584 20.15 0.62 -6.51
C CYS A 584 21.66 0.46 -6.30
N GLU A 585 22.06 -0.28 -5.26
CA GLU A 585 23.45 -0.51 -4.88
C GLU A 585 24.24 -1.39 -5.87
N GLN A 586 23.54 -1.98 -6.85
CA GLN A 586 24.10 -2.80 -7.93
C GLN A 586 24.17 -2.06 -9.28
N GLY A 587 23.70 -0.81 -9.35
CA GLY A 587 23.64 -0.01 -10.58
C GLY A 587 22.22 0.44 -10.93
N VAL A 588 22.01 0.77 -12.21
CA VAL A 588 20.67 1.04 -12.75
C VAL A 588 20.00 -0.29 -13.08
N LEU A 589 18.83 -0.55 -12.49
CA LEU A 589 18.13 -1.81 -12.64
C LEU A 589 17.25 -1.81 -13.91
N HIS A 590 17.66 -2.57 -14.91
CA HIS A 590 16.86 -2.77 -16.14
C HIS A 590 15.66 -3.70 -15.90
N PRO A 591 14.55 -3.56 -16.66
CA PRO A 591 13.34 -4.37 -16.49
C PRO A 591 13.56 -5.89 -16.56
N ASP A 592 14.46 -6.37 -17.41
CA ASP A 592 14.76 -7.81 -17.51
C ASP A 592 15.51 -8.32 -16.27
N ALA A 593 16.50 -7.55 -15.78
CA ALA A 593 17.21 -7.86 -14.54
C ALA A 593 16.28 -7.82 -13.31
N LEU A 594 15.29 -6.92 -13.31
CA LEU A 594 14.21 -6.90 -12.31
C LEU A 594 13.35 -8.17 -12.37
N ARG A 595 12.88 -8.59 -13.55
CA ARG A 595 12.13 -9.86 -13.71
C ARG A 595 12.94 -11.05 -13.22
N ASP A 596 14.23 -11.12 -13.56
CA ASP A 596 15.11 -12.21 -13.11
C ASP A 596 15.38 -12.15 -11.60
N ARG A 597 15.43 -10.96 -10.99
CA ARG A 597 15.47 -10.84 -9.53
C ARG A 597 14.16 -11.34 -8.90
N SER A 598 12.99 -10.89 -9.35
CA SER A 598 11.70 -11.34 -8.81
C SER A 598 11.45 -12.83 -8.98
N ARG A 599 11.87 -13.45 -10.09
CA ARG A 599 11.87 -14.91 -10.27
C ARG A 599 12.72 -15.62 -9.22
N ARG A 600 13.95 -15.14 -8.98
CA ARG A 600 14.85 -15.72 -7.96
C ARG A 600 14.31 -15.55 -6.55
N VAL A 601 13.67 -14.42 -6.25
CA VAL A 601 12.97 -14.20 -4.97
C VAL A 601 11.83 -15.21 -4.80
N ALA A 602 10.98 -15.40 -5.81
CA ALA A 602 9.91 -16.40 -5.77
C ALA A 602 10.44 -17.84 -5.61
N GLN A 603 11.47 -18.22 -6.36
CA GLN A 603 12.13 -19.54 -6.25
C GLN A 603 12.77 -19.76 -4.86
N GLN A 604 13.34 -18.70 -4.26
CA GLN A 604 13.92 -18.78 -2.93
C GLN A 604 12.84 -18.89 -1.84
N MET A 605 11.72 -18.17 -2.00
CA MET A 605 10.54 -18.31 -1.12
C MET A 605 9.95 -19.72 -1.19
N ASP A 606 9.81 -20.28 -2.38
CA ASP A 606 9.33 -21.65 -2.58
C ASP A 606 10.29 -22.69 -1.97
N ARG A 607 11.60 -22.58 -2.24
CA ARG A 607 12.61 -23.48 -1.65
C ARG A 607 12.67 -23.43 -0.13
N LEU A 608 12.47 -22.25 0.48
CA LEU A 608 12.58 -22.07 1.93
C LEU A 608 11.25 -22.28 2.68
N PHE A 609 10.11 -22.03 2.04
CA PHE A 609 8.82 -22.05 2.73
C PHE A 609 7.77 -22.94 2.05
N GLY A 610 7.98 -23.45 0.84
CA GLY A 610 6.97 -24.20 0.08
C GLY A 610 6.49 -25.46 0.81
N ASP A 611 7.44 -26.24 1.33
CA ASP A 611 7.24 -27.50 2.07
C ASP A 611 6.76 -27.33 3.53
N LEU A 612 6.64 -26.09 4.03
CA LEU A 612 6.16 -25.80 5.39
C LEU A 612 4.67 -26.05 5.55
#